data_AF-A0A953STW3-F1
#
_entry.id   AF-A0A953STW3-F1
#
_cell.length_a   1.000
_cell.length_b   1.000
_cell.length_c   1.000
_cell.angle_alpha   90.00
_cell.angle_beta   90.00
_cell.angle_gamma   90.00
#
_symmetry.space_group_name_H-M   'P 1'
#
loop_
_entity.id
_entity.type
_entity.pdbx_description
1 polymer ?
#
loop_
_entity_poly.entity_id
_entity_poly.type
_entity_poly.pdbx_seq_one_letter_code
_entity_poly.pdbx_strand_id
1 'polypeptide(L)'
;MINSSILFPIPSTINQQSSILNLKVYDLPGNEIITLVNEEQAPGVYEVDFDAGKYIFSSGVYFYRLDSGSFNKVNKLILIRLWSCYENVLSTFCNLIFIYV
;
A
#
# COMPACT_ATOMS: atom_id res chain seq x y z
N MET A 1 -6.50 -11.78 -3.85
CA MET A 1 -6.58 -10.58 -3.01
C MET A 1 -5.22 -10.37 -2.37
N ILE A 2 -4.53 -9.26 -2.66
CA ILE A 2 -3.24 -8.95 -2.04
C ILE A 2 -3.55 -7.86 -1.01
N ASN A 3 -3.87 -8.27 0.21
CA ASN A 3 -4.09 -7.34 1.31
C ASN A 3 -2.73 -7.05 1.94
N SER A 4 -2.32 -5.79 1.94
CA SER A 4 -1.10 -5.34 2.62
C SER A 4 -1.45 -4.16 3.50
N SER A 5 -1.15 -4.22 4.79
CA SER A 5 -1.43 -3.13 5.72
C SER A 5 -0.16 -2.30 5.96
N ILE A 6 -0.27 -0.98 5.86
CA ILE A 6 0.84 -0.05 6.07
C ILE A 6 0.74 0.48 7.50
N LEU A 7 1.70 0.10 8.33
CA LEU A 7 1.86 0.62 9.69
C LEU A 7 2.77 1.85 9.67
N PHE A 8 2.29 2.97 10.20
CA PHE A 8 3.11 4.17 10.33
C PHE A 8 2.91 4.88 11.68
N PRO A 9 3.99 5.34 12.31
CA PRO A 9 3.92 6.15 13.51
C PRO A 9 3.80 7.64 13.16
N ILE A 10 2.94 8.36 13.89
CA ILE A 10 2.88 9.82 13.90
C ILE A 10 3.62 10.31 15.14
N PRO A 11 4.67 11.13 15.00
CA PRO A 11 5.38 11.67 16.15
C PRO A 11 4.48 12.64 16.94
N SER A 12 4.49 12.54 18.27
CA SER A 12 3.87 13.54 19.14
C SER A 12 4.73 14.81 19.15
N THR A 13 4.19 15.91 18.63
CA THR A 13 4.78 17.23 18.81
C THR A 13 4.51 17.72 20.24
N ILE A 14 5.41 18.55 20.77
CA ILE A 14 5.44 19.07 22.16
C ILE A 14 4.09 19.69 22.59
N ASN A 15 3.31 20.17 21.62
CA ASN A 15 1.90 20.53 21.79
C ASN A 15 1.09 19.49 21.00
N GLN A 16 0.34 18.62 21.67
CA GLN A 16 -0.51 17.60 21.04
C GLN A 16 -1.58 18.26 20.16
N GLN A 17 -1.22 18.57 18.92
CA GLN A 17 -2.10 19.14 17.93
C GLN A 17 -2.27 18.11 16.83
N SER A 18 -3.53 17.72 16.63
CA SER A 18 -3.91 16.90 15.48
C SER A 18 -3.40 17.61 14.22
N SER A 19 -2.74 16.84 13.36
CA SER A 19 -2.06 17.36 12.17
C SER A 19 -2.73 16.76 10.95
N ILE A 20 -2.88 17.56 9.89
CA ILE A 20 -3.41 17.06 8.61
C ILE A 20 -2.44 16.00 8.10
N LEU A 21 -2.92 14.76 8.00
CA LEU A 21 -2.14 13.61 7.61
C LEU A 21 -2.45 13.26 6.15
N ASN A 22 -1.42 13.33 5.32
CA ASN A 22 -1.47 13.01 3.91
C ASN A 22 -0.59 11.78 3.63
N LEU A 23 -1.21 10.64 3.41
CA LEU A 23 -0.53 9.43 2.96
C LEU A 23 -0.80 9.23 1.47
N LYS A 24 0.24 9.40 0.66
CA LYS A 24 0.15 9.34 -0.80
C LYS A 24 1.12 8.33 -1.38
N VAL A 25 0.71 7.62 -2.42
CA VAL A 25 1.53 6.66 -3.15
C VAL A 25 1.89 7.21 -4.53
N TYR A 26 3.15 7.07 -4.87
CA TYR A 26 3.78 7.56 -6.11
C TYR A 26 4.42 6.40 -6.87
N ASP A 27 4.46 6.53 -8.19
CA ASP A 27 5.27 5.66 -9.04
C ASP A 27 6.75 6.11 -9.10
N LEU A 28 7.58 5.35 -9.84
CA LEU A 28 8.98 5.67 -10.09
C LEU A 28 9.21 7.05 -10.75
N PRO A 29 8.46 7.45 -11.79
CA PRO A 29 8.58 8.80 -12.36
C PRO A 29 8.00 9.92 -11.49
N GLY A 30 7.31 9.62 -10.38
CA GLY A 30 6.82 10.59 -9.42
C GLY A 30 5.36 11.02 -9.62
N ASN A 31 4.60 10.28 -10.43
CA ASN A 31 3.16 10.49 -10.57
C ASN A 31 2.43 10.01 -9.32
N GLU A 32 1.50 10.82 -8.82
CA GLU A 32 0.60 10.42 -7.73
C GLU A 32 -0.41 9.40 -8.26
N ILE A 33 -0.41 8.19 -7.67
CA ILE A 33 -1.32 7.12 -8.07
C ILE A 33 -2.58 7.13 -7.20
N ILE A 34 -2.39 7.27 -5.88
CA ILE A 34 -3.50 7.25 -4.93
C ILE A 34 -3.14 8.00 -3.65
N THR A 35 -4.14 8.68 -3.10
CA THR A 35 -4.12 9.20 -1.74
C THR A 35 -4.88 8.22 -0.84
N LEU A 36 -4.21 7.64 0.15
CA LEU A 36 -4.77 6.66 1.09
C LEU A 36 -5.41 7.33 2.30
N VAL A 37 -4.81 8.43 2.77
CA VAL A 37 -5.28 9.21 3.92
C VAL A 37 -5.10 10.69 3.60
N ASN A 38 -6.11 11.50 3.90
CA ASN A 38 -6.09 12.96 3.81
C ASN A 38 -7.05 13.54 4.86
N GLU A 39 -6.73 13.30 6.13
CA GLU A 39 -7.56 13.73 7.26
C GLU A 39 -6.70 14.12 8.45
N GLU A 40 -7.29 14.88 9.36
CA GLU A 40 -6.63 15.33 10.58
C GLU A 40 -6.62 14.21 11.61
N GLN A 41 -5.41 13.79 12.00
CA GLN A 41 -5.19 12.64 12.88
C GLN A 41 -4.35 13.07 14.09
N ALA A 42 -4.67 12.50 15.25
CA ALA A 42 -3.92 12.72 16.48
C ALA A 42 -2.61 11.92 16.47
N PRO A 43 -1.59 12.27 17.28
CA PRO A 43 -0.38 11.47 17.39
C PRO A 43 -0.67 10.04 17.87
N GLY A 44 -0.13 9.05 17.18
CA GLY A 44 -0.40 7.63 17.44
C GLY A 44 0.23 6.70 16.40
N VAL A 45 -0.02 5.40 16.54
CA VAL A 45 0.33 4.39 15.53
C VAL A 45 -0.94 4.03 14.78
N TYR A 46 -0.87 4.14 13.45
CA TYR A 46 -2.01 3.91 12.58
C TYR A 46 -1.69 2.79 11.60
N GLU A 47 -2.73 2.04 11.29
CA GLU A 47 -2.72 0.97 10.30
C GLU A 47 -3.71 1.33 9.20
N VAL A 48 -3.24 1.32 7.95
CA VAL A 48 -4.08 1.56 6.78
C VAL A 48 -4.01 0.35 5.89
N ASP A 49 -5.17 -0.23 5.58
CA ASP A 49 -5.29 -1.32 4.64
C ASP A 49 -5.08 -0.81 3.22
N PHE A 50 -4.00 -1.28 2.60
CA PHE A 50 -3.66 -1.04 1.21
C PHE A 50 -3.97 -2.29 0.38
N ASP A 51 -5.15 -2.31 -0.27
CA ASP A 51 -5.50 -3.32 -1.26
C ASP A 51 -4.97 -2.93 -2.64
N ALA A 52 -3.76 -3.37 -2.95
CA ALA A 52 -3.14 -3.15 -4.26
C ALA A 52 -3.85 -3.91 -5.40
N GLY A 53 -4.66 -4.93 -5.07
CA GLY A 53 -5.45 -5.70 -6.04
C GLY A 53 -6.65 -4.92 -6.56
N LYS A 54 -7.25 -4.08 -5.72
CA LYS A 54 -8.41 -3.23 -6.06
C LYS A 54 -8.08 -2.17 -7.13
N TYR A 55 -6.83 -1.73 -7.19
CA TYR A 55 -6.40 -0.60 -8.02
C TYR A 55 -5.56 -0.99 -9.25
N ILE A 56 -5.54 -2.28 -9.63
CA ILE A 56 -4.80 -2.79 -10.80
C ILE A 56 -3.33 -2.31 -10.80
N PHE A 57 -2.65 -2.44 -9.67
CA PHE A 57 -1.22 -2.17 -9.62
C PHE A 57 -0.43 -3.29 -10.31
N SER A 58 0.54 -2.92 -11.15
CA SER A 58 1.52 -3.86 -11.71
C SER A 58 2.55 -4.25 -10.64
N SER A 59 3.21 -5.39 -10.81
CA SER A 59 4.39 -5.69 -9.99
C SER A 59 5.48 -4.66 -10.28
N GLY A 60 6.01 -4.02 -9.24
CA GLY A 60 6.91 -2.89 -9.41
C GLY A 60 7.35 -2.26 -8.09
N VAL A 61 8.19 -1.23 -8.23
CA VAL A 61 8.63 -0.41 -7.10
C VAL A 61 7.77 0.85 -7.06
N TYR A 62 7.22 1.12 -5.89
CA TYR A 62 6.42 2.28 -5.58
C TYR A 62 7.03 3.02 -4.38
N PHE A 63 6.63 4.26 -4.21
CA PHE A 63 7.03 5.07 -3.07
C PHE A 63 5.78 5.56 -2.37
N TYR A 64 5.75 5.53 -1.04
CA TYR A 64 4.73 6.24 -0.30
C TYR A 64 5.36 7.38 0.49
N ARG A 65 4.65 8.50 0.52
CA ARG A 65 5.00 9.68 1.30
C ARG A 65 3.93 9.87 2.35
N LEU A 66 4.37 9.97 3.59
CA LEU A 66 3.59 10.40 4.73
C LEU A 66 3.98 11.85 5.01
N ASP A 67 3.01 12.75 4.92
CA ASP A 67 3.17 14.17 5.22
C ASP A 67 2.21 14.55 6.35
N SER A 68 2.75 15.03 7.46
CA SER A 68 2.02 15.40 8.66
C SER A 68 2.63 16.68 9.24
N GLY A 69 2.27 17.82 8.64
CA GLY A 69 2.75 19.14 9.04
C GLY A 69 4.28 19.27 8.96
N SER A 70 4.96 19.14 10.10
CA SER A 70 6.43 19.19 10.20
C SER A 70 7.12 17.86 9.91
N PHE A 71 6.36 16.75 9.83
CA PHE A 71 6.89 15.42 9.61
C PHE A 71 6.65 14.97 8.17
N ASN A 72 7.73 14.78 7.41
CA ASN A 72 7.68 14.18 6.08
C ASN A 72 8.54 12.92 6.06
N LYS A 73 7.94 11.78 5.72
CA LYS A 73 8.63 10.50 5.61
C LYS A 73 8.30 9.84 4.29
N VAL A 74 9.32 9.52 3.51
CA VAL A 74 9.20 8.76 2.27
C VAL A 74 9.81 7.38 2.46
N ASN A 75 9.06 6.34 2.12
CA ASN A 75 9.49 4.97 2.21
C ASN A 75 9.22 4.24 0.89
N LYS A 76 10.04 3.25 0.58
CA LYS A 76 9.89 2.40 -0.60
C LYS A 76 8.91 1.27 -0.29
N LEU A 77 8.00 1.01 -1.24
CA LEU A 77 7.11 -0.14 -1.26
C LEU A 77 7.45 -0.99 -2.49
N ILE A 78 7.72 -2.27 -2.28
CA ILE A 78 7.93 -3.21 -3.39
C ILE A 78 6.67 -4.05 -3.48
N LEU A 79 5.91 -3.85 -4.56
CA LEU A 79 4.71 -4.63 -4.81
C LEU A 79 5.06 -5.80 -5.73
N ILE A 80 4.88 -7.01 -5.23
CA ILE A 80 5.05 -8.22 -6.01
C ILE A 80 3.65 -8.80 -6.25
N ARG A 81 3.11 -8.54 -7.44
CA ARG A 81 1.89 -9.22 -7.89
C ARG A 81 2.27 -10.57 -8.49
N LEU A 82 2.21 -11.63 -7.68
CA LEU A 82 2.15 -12.99 -8.20
C LEU A 82 0.76 -13.17 -8.82
N TRP A 83 0.70 -13.45 -10.12
CA TRP A 83 -0.54 -13.54 -10.87
C TRP A 83 -1.52 -14.49 -10.16
N SER A 84 -2.74 -14.02 -9.95
CA SER A 84 -3.86 -14.92 -9.72
C SER A 84 -3.96 -15.82 -10.95
N CYS A 85 -3.91 -17.14 -10.77
CA CYS A 85 -4.55 -18.04 -11.71
C CYS A 85 -5.94 -17.46 -11.98
N TYR A 86 -6.18 -17.08 -13.22
CA TYR A 86 -7.41 -16.44 -13.63
C TYR A 86 -8.52 -17.48 -13.47
N GLU A 87 -9.47 -17.23 -12.56
CA GLU A 87 -10.78 -17.86 -12.72
C GLU A 87 -11.35 -17.30 -14.02
N ASN A 88 -11.22 -18.08 -15.09
CA ASN A 88 -12.30 -18.45 -16.00
C ASN A 88 -11.72 -19.23 -17.20
N VAL A 89 -12.22 -20.46 -17.34
CA VAL A 89 -12.07 -21.43 -18.45
C VAL A 89 -10.84 -22.35 -18.43
N LEU A 90 -10.84 -23.29 -17.47
CA LEU A 90 -10.70 -24.76 -17.61
C LEU A 90 -10.25 -25.35 -16.27
N SER A 91 -11.21 -25.50 -15.36
CA SER A 91 -11.05 -26.01 -13.98
C SER A 91 -10.67 -27.50 -13.88
N THR A 92 -10.03 -28.09 -14.88
CA THR A 92 -9.66 -29.53 -14.86
C THR A 92 -8.18 -29.80 -15.17
N PHE A 93 -7.40 -28.82 -15.65
CA PHE A 93 -5.99 -29.06 -15.99
C PHE A 93 -4.95 -28.66 -14.92
N CYS A 94 -5.37 -28.04 -13.81
CA CYS A 94 -4.42 -27.57 -12.77
C CYS A 94 -4.06 -28.63 -11.71
N ASN A 95 -4.73 -29.80 -11.67
CA ASN A 95 -4.45 -30.85 -10.68
C ASN A 95 -3.55 -31.99 -11.17
N LEU A 96 -3.12 -32.00 -12.43
CA LEU A 96 -2.30 -33.11 -12.95
C LEU A 96 -0.79 -32.81 -13.05
N ILE A 97 -0.36 -31.56 -12.85
CA ILE A 97 1.06 -31.19 -12.94
C ILE A 97 1.75 -31.17 -11.56
N PHE A 98 1.00 -31.16 -10.45
CA PHE A 98 1.58 -31.15 -9.08
C PHE A 98 1.83 -32.54 -8.46
N ILE A 99 1.76 -33.65 -9.21
CA ILE A 99 2.19 -34.98 -8.73
C ILE A 99 3.51 -35.45 -9.39
N TYR A 100 3.97 -34.78 -10.46
CA TYR A 100 5.30 -35.03 -11.03
C TYR A 100 6.11 -33.74 -11.01
N VAL A 101 6.81 -33.56 -9.89
CA VAL A 101 8.01 -32.74 -9.55
C VAL A 101 7.79 -32.07 -8.20
#